data_AF-A0AA96RIC1-F1
#
_entry.id   AF-A0AA96RIC1-F1
#
_cell.length_a   1.000
_cell.length_b   1.000
_cell.length_c   1.000
_cell.angle_alpha   90.00
_cell.angle_beta   90.00
_cell.angle_gamma   90.00
#
_symmetry.space_group_name_H-M   'P 1'
#
loop_
_entity.id
_entity.type
_entity.pdbx_description
1 polymer ?
#
loop_
_entity_poly.entity_id
_entity_poly.type
_entity_poly.pdbx_seq_one_letter_code
_entity_poly.pdbx_strand_id
1 'polypeptide(L)'
;MKQDIAEAQSPGGVELKEGQDWTIPFELTQGGFAELELNARSESDWRVTDYESVVVRIWLQEEYNQDCVLFYGSRPLEYRRLLGRLEPGRYTLRFEFQRELSSPQVTRAWIDSVRIALVPGESPMHEIYRHAPVLYGRNVYHPYESRYTDTPLLMFYFTEPLADGRAIEYQIMFSHEDEGTPTPLLMSKWGRTTDIEWVYRVELNEAGEVRKATFQGPHHMRTEFAGGTALGGHPVLQAATTNGMVDHTVTSAYRFLFPPVYAWDQMKEPRERVMDAFPFTYQVTAWEMERQYPAEKPTILNTYRLGDLRNYLYVQTAKITQDPQQKTSIDVQVKLKDGGWYSSSFGDLRQGNFRCAYDGPYAQFSTTVRLPEGTDYEDIEEICAVWLPGGEESVTVPELKALFLDEDYAPLPPIRAARAVVVTKAEPRQTMWRRGTP
;
A
#
# COMPACT_ATOMS: atom_id res chain seq x y z
N MET A 1 -10.77 -19.17 -13.48
CA MET A 1 -9.45 -18.66 -13.90
C MET A 1 -9.70 -17.41 -14.75
N LYS A 2 -8.86 -16.38 -14.63
CA LYS A 2 -8.92 -15.17 -15.47
C LYS A 2 -8.71 -15.54 -16.95
N GLN A 3 -9.37 -14.84 -17.86
CA GLN A 3 -9.24 -15.09 -19.31
C GLN A 3 -8.93 -13.77 -20.02
N ASP A 4 -7.82 -13.72 -20.77
CA ASP A 4 -7.52 -12.56 -21.60
C ASP A 4 -8.47 -12.51 -22.79
N ILE A 5 -9.12 -11.35 -22.99
CA ILE A 5 -10.20 -11.19 -23.98
C ILE A 5 -9.88 -10.12 -25.02
N ALA A 6 -9.02 -9.16 -24.69
CA ALA A 6 -8.56 -8.13 -25.62
C ALA A 6 -7.17 -7.65 -25.25
N GLU A 7 -6.37 -7.35 -26.27
CA GLU A 7 -5.06 -6.72 -26.11
C GLU A 7 -4.86 -5.72 -27.26
N ALA A 8 -4.44 -4.51 -26.91
CA ALA A 8 -4.04 -3.47 -27.84
C ALA A 8 -2.65 -2.99 -27.46
N GLN A 9 -1.70 -3.06 -28.38
CA GLN A 9 -0.33 -2.61 -28.19
C GLN A 9 0.01 -1.52 -29.20
N SER A 10 0.78 -0.52 -28.77
CA SER A 10 1.32 0.51 -29.63
C SER A 10 2.82 0.66 -29.39
N PRO A 11 3.68 0.08 -30.24
CA PRO A 11 5.14 0.25 -30.10
C PRO A 11 5.52 1.74 -30.09
N GLY A 12 6.02 2.24 -28.95
CA GLY A 12 6.36 3.65 -28.74
C GLY A 12 5.31 4.47 -27.97
N GLY A 13 4.13 3.89 -27.73
CA GLY A 13 3.03 4.44 -26.94
C GLY A 13 2.11 5.37 -27.73
N VAL A 14 0.80 5.26 -27.49
CA VAL A 14 -0.18 6.27 -27.94
C VAL A 14 -0.04 7.49 -27.05
N GLU A 15 0.40 8.61 -27.61
CA GLU A 15 0.47 9.89 -26.90
C GLU A 15 -0.94 10.38 -26.57
N LEU A 16 -1.16 10.75 -25.31
CA LEU A 16 -2.33 11.46 -24.83
C LEU A 16 -1.92 12.86 -24.37
N LYS A 17 -2.69 13.86 -24.79
CA LYS A 17 -2.62 15.26 -24.35
C LYS A 17 -4.02 15.87 -24.39
N GLU A 18 -4.15 17.11 -23.94
CA GLU A 18 -5.43 17.83 -23.95
C GLU A 18 -6.10 17.81 -25.34
N GLY A 19 -7.38 17.41 -25.36
CA GLY A 19 -8.16 17.24 -26.59
C GLY A 19 -7.83 16.00 -27.42
N GLN A 20 -6.93 15.13 -26.97
CA GLN A 20 -6.67 13.83 -27.58
C GLN A 20 -7.14 12.69 -26.68
N ASP A 21 -7.79 11.71 -27.31
CA ASP A 21 -8.19 10.47 -26.69
C ASP A 21 -7.70 9.26 -27.48
N TRP A 22 -7.72 8.11 -26.82
CA TRP A 22 -7.51 6.84 -27.47
C TRP A 22 -8.70 5.92 -27.18
N THR A 23 -9.28 5.38 -28.24
CA THR A 23 -10.46 4.54 -28.16
C THR A 23 -10.14 3.14 -28.67
N ILE A 24 -10.52 2.13 -27.90
CA ILE A 24 -10.39 0.72 -28.29
C ILE A 24 -11.72 -0.03 -28.10
N PRO A 25 -12.11 -0.88 -29.06
CA PRO A 25 -13.23 -1.79 -28.88
C PRO A 25 -12.78 -3.07 -28.14
N PHE A 26 -13.71 -3.70 -27.44
CA PHE A 26 -13.55 -5.07 -26.96
C PHE A 26 -14.91 -5.80 -26.92
N GLU A 27 -14.88 -7.13 -26.88
CA GLU A 27 -16.08 -7.96 -26.86
C GLU A 27 -16.01 -8.97 -25.72
N LEU A 28 -17.14 -9.15 -25.05
CA LEU A 28 -17.37 -10.17 -24.03
C LEU A 28 -18.31 -11.24 -24.56
N THR A 29 -17.85 -12.48 -24.58
CA THR A 29 -18.66 -13.64 -24.99
C THR A 29 -19.52 -14.19 -23.85
N GLN A 30 -19.20 -13.84 -22.61
CA GLN A 30 -19.96 -14.19 -21.41
C GLN A 30 -19.86 -13.07 -20.36
N GLY A 31 -20.81 -13.03 -19.41
CA GLY A 31 -20.85 -12.01 -18.36
C GLY A 31 -19.84 -12.29 -17.23
N GLY A 32 -19.38 -11.23 -16.57
CA GLY A 32 -18.42 -11.30 -15.47
C GLY A 32 -17.81 -9.94 -15.13
N PHE A 33 -16.76 -9.92 -14.30
CA PHE A 33 -16.01 -8.69 -14.06
C PHE A 33 -14.91 -8.52 -15.11
N ALA A 34 -14.78 -7.33 -15.68
CA ALA A 34 -13.69 -7.01 -16.58
C ALA A 34 -12.59 -6.24 -15.84
N GLU A 35 -11.37 -6.73 -15.92
CA GLU A 35 -10.17 -6.06 -15.42
C GLU A 35 -9.37 -5.49 -16.57
N LEU A 36 -8.93 -4.25 -16.41
CA LEU A 36 -8.05 -3.51 -17.28
C LEU A 36 -6.64 -3.51 -16.69
N GLU A 37 -5.67 -3.90 -17.50
CA GLU A 37 -4.23 -3.71 -17.26
C GLU A 37 -3.75 -2.64 -18.25
N LEU A 38 -3.45 -1.44 -17.73
CA LEU A 38 -3.00 -0.28 -18.48
C LEU A 38 -1.49 -0.09 -18.28
N ASN A 39 -0.69 -0.45 -19.28
CA ASN A 39 0.74 -0.13 -19.26
C ASN A 39 0.94 1.29 -19.80
N ALA A 40 1.34 2.21 -18.93
CA ALA A 40 1.43 3.62 -19.26
C ALA A 40 2.56 4.31 -18.52
N ARG A 41 2.90 5.49 -19.03
CA ARG A 41 3.90 6.42 -18.47
C ARG A 41 3.49 7.85 -18.77
N SER A 42 4.15 8.81 -18.15
CA SER A 42 3.94 10.24 -18.37
C SER A 42 5.27 10.98 -18.41
N GLU A 43 5.24 12.27 -18.73
CA GLU A 43 6.44 13.10 -18.57
C GLU A 43 6.65 13.52 -17.11
N SER A 44 5.73 13.17 -16.21
CA SER A 44 5.74 13.60 -14.82
C SER A 44 6.94 13.04 -14.03
N ASP A 45 7.17 13.63 -12.86
CA ASP A 45 8.13 13.17 -11.86
C ASP A 45 7.53 13.39 -10.47
N TRP A 46 7.24 12.29 -9.76
CA TRP A 46 6.64 12.34 -8.42
C TRP A 46 7.48 13.14 -7.42
N ARG A 47 8.77 13.38 -7.69
CA ARG A 47 9.67 14.15 -6.82
C ARG A 47 9.54 15.67 -6.99
N VAL A 48 8.84 16.12 -8.02
CA VAL A 48 8.83 17.53 -8.42
C VAL A 48 7.45 18.14 -8.20
N THR A 49 7.39 19.19 -7.37
CA THR A 49 6.16 19.94 -7.10
C THR A 49 5.53 20.47 -8.38
N ASP A 50 4.21 20.34 -8.49
CA ASP A 50 3.37 20.67 -9.64
C ASP A 50 3.68 19.86 -10.92
N TYR A 51 4.50 18.81 -10.82
CA TYR A 51 4.89 17.93 -11.92
C TYR A 51 4.73 16.44 -11.56
N GLU A 52 3.92 16.12 -10.56
CA GLU A 52 3.85 14.81 -9.94
C GLU A 52 3.22 13.73 -10.82
N SER A 53 2.05 14.00 -11.42
CA SER A 53 1.30 12.98 -12.17
C SER A 53 0.44 13.51 -13.31
N VAL A 54 -0.01 12.56 -14.14
CA VAL A 54 -1.12 12.73 -15.09
C VAL A 54 -2.33 11.96 -14.61
N VAL A 55 -3.52 12.51 -14.80
CA VAL A 55 -4.77 11.78 -14.64
C VAL A 55 -5.33 11.41 -16.01
N VAL A 56 -5.48 10.11 -16.26
CA VAL A 56 -6.16 9.57 -17.43
C VAL A 56 -7.55 9.11 -17.02
N ARG A 57 -8.58 9.71 -17.60
CA ARG A 57 -9.97 9.28 -17.41
C ARG A 57 -10.30 8.12 -18.32
N ILE A 58 -10.95 7.13 -17.76
CA ILE A 58 -11.43 5.94 -18.45
C ILE A 58 -12.95 6.08 -18.60
N TRP A 59 -13.40 5.98 -19.84
CA TRP A 59 -14.81 5.94 -20.20
C TRP A 59 -15.15 4.54 -20.71
N LEU A 60 -16.32 4.04 -20.34
CA LEU A 60 -16.87 2.78 -20.86
C LEU A 60 -18.22 3.09 -21.50
N GLN A 61 -18.35 2.87 -22.81
CA GLN A 61 -19.57 3.20 -23.56
C GLN A 61 -20.02 4.66 -23.37
N GLU A 62 -19.07 5.60 -23.47
CA GLU A 62 -19.28 7.05 -23.26
C GLU A 62 -19.64 7.46 -21.83
N GLU A 63 -19.84 6.52 -20.91
CA GLU A 63 -20.06 6.81 -19.49
C GLU A 63 -18.75 6.91 -18.73
N TYR A 64 -18.69 7.88 -17.80
CA TYR A 64 -17.55 8.03 -16.91
C TYR A 64 -17.40 6.77 -16.07
N ASN A 65 -16.33 6.01 -16.29
CA ASN A 65 -16.06 4.82 -15.51
C ASN A 65 -15.24 5.21 -14.26
N GLN A 66 -14.00 5.66 -14.45
CA GLN A 66 -13.09 6.00 -13.35
C GLN A 66 -11.89 6.79 -13.87
N ASP A 67 -11.01 7.21 -12.97
CA ASP A 67 -9.76 7.87 -13.29
C ASP A 67 -8.54 6.99 -12.95
N CYS A 68 -7.41 7.24 -13.60
CA CYS A 68 -6.14 6.56 -13.39
C CYS A 68 -5.02 7.58 -13.24
N VAL A 69 -4.44 7.65 -12.03
CA VAL A 69 -3.30 8.53 -11.73
C VAL A 69 -2.02 7.85 -12.17
N LEU A 70 -1.34 8.43 -13.16
CA LEU A 70 -0.03 8.01 -13.64
C LEU A 70 1.06 8.73 -12.82
N PHE A 71 1.39 8.14 -11.68
CA PHE A 71 2.37 8.67 -10.71
C PHE A 71 3.82 8.21 -10.96
N TYR A 72 4.05 7.27 -11.88
CA TYR A 72 5.35 6.62 -12.06
C TYR A 72 6.25 7.29 -13.11
N GLY A 73 5.84 8.50 -13.53
CA GLY A 73 6.58 9.35 -14.44
C GLY A 73 6.93 8.67 -15.76
N SER A 74 8.14 8.92 -16.24
CA SER A 74 8.63 8.39 -17.53
C SER A 74 8.89 6.88 -17.54
N ARG A 75 8.82 6.22 -16.38
CA ARG A 75 8.99 4.77 -16.26
C ARG A 75 7.64 4.09 -16.56
N PRO A 76 7.58 3.12 -17.50
CA PRO A 76 6.37 2.34 -17.70
C PRO A 76 5.96 1.60 -16.43
N LEU A 77 4.69 1.70 -16.06
CA LEU A 77 4.07 0.93 -14.99
C LEU A 77 2.74 0.33 -15.48
N GLU A 78 2.43 -0.84 -14.97
CA GLU A 78 1.12 -1.46 -15.16
C GLU A 78 0.14 -0.96 -14.10
N TYR A 79 -0.83 -0.17 -14.52
CA TYR A 79 -1.93 0.31 -13.70
C TYR A 79 -3.14 -0.59 -13.89
N ARG A 80 -3.51 -1.36 -12.85
CA ARG A 80 -4.67 -2.25 -12.90
C ARG A 80 -5.94 -1.56 -12.43
N ARG A 81 -7.06 -1.77 -13.12
CA ARG A 81 -8.39 -1.24 -12.78
C ARG A 81 -9.46 -2.29 -13.03
N LEU A 82 -10.51 -2.35 -12.22
CA LEU A 82 -11.73 -3.07 -12.59
C LEU A 82 -12.68 -2.11 -13.29
N LEU A 83 -13.22 -2.55 -14.42
CA LEU A 83 -14.23 -1.79 -15.16
C LEU A 83 -15.65 -1.98 -14.59
N GLY A 84 -15.82 -2.96 -13.71
CA GLY A 84 -17.10 -3.37 -13.13
C GLY A 84 -17.60 -4.71 -13.67
N ARG A 85 -18.81 -5.10 -13.24
CA ARG A 85 -19.52 -6.27 -13.79
C ARG A 85 -20.17 -5.90 -15.13
N LEU A 86 -19.85 -6.64 -16.17
CA LEU A 86 -20.34 -6.47 -17.53
C LEU A 86 -21.09 -7.71 -18.01
N GLU A 87 -22.08 -7.50 -18.85
CA GLU A 87 -22.83 -8.56 -19.53
C GLU A 87 -22.13 -8.94 -20.85
N PRO A 88 -22.51 -10.06 -21.50
CA PRO A 88 -22.03 -10.36 -22.84
C PRO A 88 -22.39 -9.22 -23.81
N GLY A 89 -21.44 -8.80 -24.64
CA GLY A 89 -21.67 -7.69 -25.57
C GLY A 89 -20.40 -7.03 -26.08
N ARG A 90 -20.60 -6.03 -26.94
CA ARG A 90 -19.52 -5.20 -27.49
C ARG A 90 -19.44 -3.90 -26.72
N TYR A 91 -18.22 -3.53 -26.38
CA TYR A 91 -17.91 -2.38 -25.55
C TYR A 91 -16.81 -1.54 -26.17
N THR A 92 -16.78 -0.28 -25.77
CA THR A 92 -15.74 0.67 -26.16
C THR A 92 -15.12 1.27 -24.90
N LEU A 93 -13.79 1.19 -24.79
CA LEU A 93 -13.02 1.96 -23.81
C LEU A 93 -12.44 3.19 -24.48
N ARG A 94 -12.55 4.33 -23.81
CA ARG A 94 -11.91 5.57 -24.23
C ARG A 94 -11.06 6.11 -23.09
N PHE A 95 -9.81 6.43 -23.40
CA PHE A 95 -8.82 6.98 -22.49
C PHE A 95 -8.60 8.45 -22.83
N GLU A 96 -8.75 9.33 -21.85
CA GLU A 96 -8.71 10.78 -22.06
C GLU A 96 -7.76 11.44 -21.06
N PHE A 97 -6.86 12.29 -21.55
CA PHE A 97 -6.02 13.12 -20.70
C PHE A 97 -6.87 14.18 -19.98
N GLN A 98 -6.89 14.17 -18.65
CA GLN A 98 -7.63 15.16 -17.85
C GLN A 98 -6.72 16.28 -17.38
N ARG A 99 -6.69 17.38 -18.13
CA ARG A 99 -5.81 18.53 -17.84
C ARG A 99 -6.06 19.16 -16.47
N GLU A 100 -7.33 19.33 -16.10
CA GLU A 100 -7.70 19.94 -14.81
C GLU A 100 -7.34 19.07 -13.60
N LEU A 101 -7.39 17.75 -13.76
CA LEU A 101 -7.10 16.78 -12.69
C LEU A 101 -5.60 16.45 -12.58
N SER A 102 -4.83 16.65 -13.64
CA SER A 102 -3.39 16.38 -13.69
C SER A 102 -2.57 17.44 -12.95
N SER A 103 -1.29 17.16 -12.71
CA SER A 103 -0.36 18.15 -12.16
C SER A 103 -0.18 19.33 -13.14
N PRO A 104 -0.11 20.59 -12.66
CA PRO A 104 -0.18 21.78 -13.51
C PRO A 104 0.89 21.87 -14.59
N GLN A 105 2.09 21.33 -14.39
CA GLN A 105 3.18 21.43 -15.37
C GLN A 105 3.22 20.23 -16.34
N VAL A 106 2.40 19.20 -16.13
CA VAL A 106 2.41 17.99 -16.96
C VAL A 106 1.39 18.09 -18.09
N THR A 107 1.81 17.81 -19.32
CA THR A 107 1.01 18.00 -20.54
C THR A 107 0.86 16.74 -21.39
N ARG A 108 1.64 15.69 -21.11
CA ARG A 108 1.70 14.48 -21.93
C ARG A 108 1.74 13.19 -21.10
N ALA A 109 1.04 12.19 -21.62
CA ALA A 109 1.15 10.80 -21.21
C ALA A 109 1.25 9.88 -22.43
N TRP A 110 1.68 8.64 -22.21
CA TRP A 110 1.75 7.61 -23.23
C TRP A 110 1.13 6.33 -22.69
N ILE A 111 0.25 5.73 -23.48
CA ILE A 111 -0.25 4.39 -23.23
C ILE A 111 0.47 3.42 -24.16
N ASP A 112 1.31 2.56 -23.59
CA ASP A 112 2.13 1.60 -24.34
C ASP A 112 1.30 0.34 -24.69
N SER A 113 0.48 -0.15 -23.75
CA SER A 113 -0.47 -1.23 -24.02
C SER A 113 -1.68 -1.24 -23.10
N VAL A 114 -2.78 -1.83 -23.59
CA VAL A 114 -3.98 -2.16 -22.82
C VAL A 114 -4.30 -3.64 -22.97
N ARG A 115 -4.49 -4.34 -21.85
CA ARG A 115 -5.02 -5.70 -21.81
C ARG A 115 -6.31 -5.70 -21.00
N ILE A 116 -7.31 -6.44 -21.47
CA ILE A 116 -8.56 -6.65 -20.75
C ILE A 116 -8.69 -8.15 -20.48
N ALA A 117 -8.97 -8.48 -19.22
CA ALA A 117 -9.18 -9.83 -18.76
C ALA A 117 -10.56 -9.98 -18.13
N LEU A 118 -11.24 -11.09 -18.40
CA LEU A 118 -12.52 -11.46 -17.82
C LEU A 118 -12.34 -12.34 -16.58
N VAL A 119 -13.10 -12.02 -15.54
CA VAL A 119 -13.32 -12.84 -14.35
C VAL A 119 -14.74 -13.39 -14.40
N PRO A 120 -14.93 -14.62 -14.93
CA PRO A 120 -16.26 -15.22 -15.08
C PRO A 120 -16.85 -15.63 -13.72
N GLY A 121 -18.14 -15.97 -13.70
CA GLY A 121 -18.89 -16.37 -12.50
C GLY A 121 -18.27 -17.54 -11.73
N GLU A 122 -17.63 -18.46 -12.45
CA GLU A 122 -17.00 -19.67 -11.92
C GLU A 122 -15.59 -19.41 -11.37
N SER A 123 -15.07 -18.18 -11.50
CA SER A 123 -13.76 -17.83 -10.97
C SER A 123 -13.80 -17.78 -9.43
N PRO A 124 -12.81 -18.33 -8.72
CA PRO A 124 -12.69 -18.16 -7.27
C PRO A 124 -12.61 -16.68 -6.84
N MET A 125 -12.13 -15.81 -7.74
CA MET A 125 -12.05 -14.36 -7.51
C MET A 125 -13.39 -13.64 -7.70
N HIS A 126 -14.41 -14.28 -8.27
CA HIS A 126 -15.66 -13.62 -8.62
C HIS A 126 -16.34 -12.98 -7.40
N GLU A 127 -16.44 -13.72 -6.29
CA GLU A 127 -17.02 -13.18 -5.06
C GLU A 127 -16.14 -12.07 -4.44
N ILE A 128 -14.81 -12.22 -4.50
CA ILE A 128 -13.88 -11.20 -4.02
C ILE A 128 -14.01 -9.91 -4.85
N TYR A 129 -14.23 -10.00 -6.16
CA TYR A 129 -14.36 -8.82 -7.01
C TYR A 129 -15.71 -8.14 -6.79
N ARG A 130 -16.77 -8.92 -6.60
CA ARG A 130 -18.14 -8.43 -6.37
C ARG A 130 -18.28 -7.42 -5.23
N HIS A 131 -17.46 -7.55 -4.19
CA HIS A 131 -17.55 -6.69 -3.01
C HIS A 131 -16.41 -5.68 -2.88
N ALA A 132 -15.50 -5.60 -3.86
CA ALA A 132 -14.44 -4.59 -3.87
C ALA A 132 -15.04 -3.17 -3.97
N PRO A 133 -14.70 -2.21 -3.10
CA PRO A 133 -15.31 -0.89 -3.13
C PRO A 133 -14.81 -0.01 -4.28
N VAL A 134 -15.71 0.81 -4.83
CA VAL A 134 -15.34 2.02 -5.56
C VAL A 134 -14.85 3.03 -4.54
N LEU A 135 -13.63 3.53 -4.72
CA LEU A 135 -13.02 4.54 -3.88
C LEU A 135 -13.01 5.88 -4.61
N TYR A 136 -13.81 6.83 -4.13
CA TYR A 136 -13.68 8.23 -4.51
C TYR A 136 -12.44 8.83 -3.87
N GLY A 137 -11.71 9.63 -4.64
CA GLY A 137 -10.46 10.20 -4.17
C GLY A 137 -10.66 11.31 -3.16
N ARG A 138 -9.62 11.57 -2.37
CA ARG A 138 -9.67 12.55 -1.27
C ARG A 138 -9.76 13.99 -1.80
N ASN A 139 -10.53 14.82 -1.10
CA ASN A 139 -10.73 16.22 -1.45
C ASN A 139 -10.78 17.16 -0.23
N VAL A 140 -9.90 16.95 0.76
CA VAL A 140 -9.89 17.69 2.03
C VAL A 140 -9.33 19.11 1.84
N TYR A 141 -8.12 19.24 1.30
CA TYR A 141 -7.47 20.54 1.07
C TYR A 141 -7.47 20.98 -0.40
N HIS A 142 -7.63 20.05 -1.33
CA HIS A 142 -7.67 20.30 -2.76
C HIS A 142 -8.73 19.41 -3.42
N PRO A 143 -9.43 19.83 -4.49
CA PRO A 143 -10.45 18.98 -5.15
C PRO A 143 -9.92 17.64 -5.69
N TYR A 144 -8.61 17.56 -5.95
CA TYR A 144 -7.90 16.42 -6.54
C TYR A 144 -6.59 16.15 -5.79
N GLU A 145 -6.63 15.66 -4.56
CA GLU A 145 -5.40 15.45 -3.76
C GLU A 145 -4.57 14.27 -4.25
N SER A 146 -5.22 13.19 -4.68
CA SER A 146 -4.54 11.99 -5.19
C SER A 146 -3.78 12.20 -6.51
N ARG A 147 -3.66 13.43 -7.02
CA ARG A 147 -2.71 13.73 -8.11
C ARG A 147 -1.30 13.99 -7.59
N TYR A 148 -1.13 14.34 -6.32
CA TYR A 148 0.17 14.69 -5.75
C TYR A 148 0.44 14.06 -4.39
N THR A 149 -0.56 13.70 -3.58
CA THR A 149 -0.34 13.08 -2.26
C THR A 149 -1.38 11.99 -2.01
N ASP A 150 -1.08 11.06 -1.10
CA ASP A 150 -2.05 10.07 -0.60
C ASP A 150 -2.81 9.38 -1.75
N THR A 151 -2.04 8.97 -2.75
CA THR A 151 -2.59 8.38 -3.97
C THR A 151 -2.86 6.91 -3.72
N PRO A 152 -4.09 6.41 -3.94
CA PRO A 152 -4.36 4.99 -3.84
C PRO A 152 -3.51 4.23 -4.86
N LEU A 153 -2.65 3.32 -4.38
CA LEU A 153 -1.70 2.59 -5.22
C LEU A 153 -2.24 1.22 -5.61
N LEU A 154 -2.82 0.51 -4.64
CA LEU A 154 -3.29 -0.86 -4.81
C LEU A 154 -4.35 -1.25 -3.77
N MET A 155 -5.18 -2.23 -4.13
CA MET A 155 -6.12 -2.88 -3.23
C MET A 155 -5.68 -4.32 -2.99
N PHE A 156 -5.72 -4.75 -1.75
CA PHE A 156 -5.52 -6.14 -1.37
C PHE A 156 -6.60 -6.55 -0.37
N TYR A 157 -6.67 -7.83 -0.03
CA TYR A 157 -7.75 -8.35 0.80
C TYR A 157 -7.29 -9.52 1.65
N PHE A 158 -8.06 -9.86 2.67
CA PHE A 158 -8.03 -11.19 3.26
C PHE A 158 -9.44 -11.71 3.49
N THR A 159 -9.54 -13.01 3.76
CA THR A 159 -10.80 -13.66 4.10
C THR A 159 -10.72 -14.30 5.46
N GLU A 160 -11.79 -14.19 6.24
CA GLU A 160 -11.89 -14.80 7.57
C GLU A 160 -13.09 -15.77 7.59
N PRO A 161 -12.91 -17.04 7.97
CA PRO A 161 -14.04 -17.94 8.17
C PRO A 161 -14.87 -17.48 9.37
N LEU A 162 -16.19 -17.45 9.21
CA LEU A 162 -17.15 -17.17 10.28
C LEU A 162 -17.99 -18.42 10.56
N ALA A 163 -18.73 -18.43 11.68
CA ALA A 163 -19.56 -19.59 12.05
C ALA A 163 -20.60 -19.96 10.95
N ASP A 164 -21.18 -18.97 10.27
CA ASP A 164 -22.24 -19.16 9.27
C ASP A 164 -21.87 -18.57 7.89
N GLY A 165 -20.59 -18.59 7.53
CA GLY A 165 -20.10 -18.07 6.25
C GLY A 165 -18.68 -17.53 6.34
N ARG A 166 -18.44 -16.34 5.78
CA ARG A 166 -17.11 -15.74 5.77
C ARG A 166 -17.15 -14.22 5.71
N ALA A 167 -16.09 -13.58 6.18
CA ALA A 167 -15.83 -12.18 5.92
C ALA A 167 -14.80 -12.00 4.80
N ILE A 168 -14.93 -10.92 4.05
CA ILE A 168 -13.90 -10.40 3.15
C ILE A 168 -13.60 -8.98 3.62
N GLU A 169 -12.34 -8.69 3.87
CA GLU A 169 -11.88 -7.35 4.26
C GLU A 169 -10.89 -6.83 3.24
N TYR A 170 -11.15 -5.62 2.74
CA TYR A 170 -10.38 -4.94 1.72
C TYR A 170 -9.54 -3.85 2.34
N GLN A 171 -8.29 -3.78 1.90
CA GLN A 171 -7.29 -2.84 2.34
C GLN A 171 -6.82 -2.03 1.13
N ILE A 172 -6.58 -0.74 1.33
CA ILE A 172 -5.96 0.14 0.34
C ILE A 172 -4.60 0.56 0.87
N MET A 173 -3.60 0.52 -0.01
CA MET A 173 -2.32 1.17 0.23
C MET A 173 -2.32 2.52 -0.48
N PHE A 174 -2.07 3.57 0.27
CA PHE A 174 -1.88 4.92 -0.23
C PHE A 174 -0.39 5.28 -0.25
N SER A 175 0.00 6.24 -1.08
CA SER A 175 1.40 6.62 -1.24
C SER A 175 2.04 7.21 0.03
N HIS A 176 1.24 7.78 0.93
CA HIS A 176 1.70 8.43 2.17
C HIS A 176 0.57 8.60 3.21
N GLU A 177 0.90 8.64 4.51
CA GLU A 177 0.01 9.14 5.59
C GLU A 177 0.30 10.63 5.85
N ASP A 178 -0.57 11.52 5.35
CA ASP A 178 -0.36 12.98 5.43
C ASP A 178 -0.41 13.53 6.86
N GLU A 179 -1.30 13.00 7.71
CA GLU A 179 -1.47 13.43 9.11
C GLU A 179 -1.78 12.26 10.06
N GLY A 180 -1.73 12.51 11.36
CA GLY A 180 -2.01 11.50 12.39
C GLY A 180 -0.73 11.08 13.10
N THR A 181 -0.01 10.13 12.52
CA THR A 181 1.30 9.69 13.01
C THR A 181 2.39 10.60 12.44
N PRO A 182 3.27 11.19 13.27
CA PRO A 182 4.41 11.94 12.75
C PRO A 182 5.25 11.08 11.80
N THR A 183 5.56 11.60 10.60
CA THR A 183 6.25 10.85 9.53
C THR A 183 7.48 10.05 9.96
N PRO A 184 8.38 10.58 10.80
CA PRO A 184 9.53 9.79 11.22
C PRO A 184 9.17 8.61 12.14
N LEU A 185 8.05 8.71 12.85
CA LEU A 185 7.51 7.62 13.67
C LEU A 185 6.82 6.55 12.82
N LEU A 186 6.39 6.87 11.61
CA LEU A 186 5.92 5.87 10.66
C LEU A 186 7.03 4.88 10.31
N MET A 187 8.24 5.39 10.06
CA MET A 187 9.41 4.56 9.77
C MET A 187 9.80 3.66 10.94
N SER A 188 9.85 4.17 12.17
CA SER A 188 10.19 3.35 13.34
C SER A 188 9.09 2.35 13.67
N LYS A 189 7.83 2.76 13.63
CA LYS A 189 6.72 1.93 14.11
C LYS A 189 6.24 0.91 13.08
N TRP A 190 6.17 1.30 11.81
CA TRP A 190 5.55 0.51 10.75
C TRP A 190 6.53 0.15 9.62
N GLY A 191 7.72 0.73 9.59
CA GLY A 191 8.73 0.41 8.58
C GLY A 191 8.43 0.99 7.20
N ARG A 192 7.54 1.98 7.11
CA ARG A 192 7.07 2.60 5.86
C ARG A 192 6.52 4.00 6.14
N THR A 193 6.38 4.81 5.11
CA THR A 193 5.60 6.07 5.11
C THR A 193 4.29 5.97 4.34
N THR A 194 4.12 4.94 3.48
CA THR A 194 2.81 4.63 2.87
C THR A 194 1.77 4.48 3.96
N ASP A 195 0.53 4.85 3.68
CA ASP A 195 -0.60 4.48 4.53
C ASP A 195 -1.21 3.14 4.07
N ILE A 196 -1.65 2.32 5.01
CA ILE A 196 -2.31 1.04 4.73
C ILE A 196 -3.49 0.93 5.66
N GLU A 197 -4.69 1.04 5.10
CA GLU A 197 -5.94 1.07 5.86
C GLU A 197 -6.94 0.06 5.34
N TRP A 198 -7.72 -0.52 6.26
CA TRP A 198 -8.85 -1.37 5.88
C TRP A 198 -10.03 -0.46 5.56
N VAL A 199 -10.49 -0.49 4.32
CA VAL A 199 -11.51 0.47 3.86
C VAL A 199 -12.91 -0.12 3.91
N TYR A 200 -13.03 -1.44 3.77
CA TYR A 200 -14.34 -2.09 3.69
C TYR A 200 -14.26 -3.54 4.15
N ARG A 201 -15.26 -3.97 4.90
CA ARG A 201 -15.43 -5.35 5.33
C ARG A 201 -16.87 -5.78 5.11
N VAL A 202 -17.05 -6.91 4.46
CA VAL A 202 -18.35 -7.54 4.22
C VAL A 202 -18.38 -8.92 4.88
N GLU A 203 -19.46 -9.22 5.59
CA GLU A 203 -19.75 -10.54 6.14
C GLU A 203 -20.85 -11.19 5.31
N LEU A 204 -20.55 -12.36 4.75
CA LEU A 204 -21.38 -13.12 3.84
C LEU A 204 -21.91 -14.36 4.53
N ASN A 205 -23.15 -14.74 4.22
CA ASN A 205 -23.70 -16.03 4.61
C ASN A 205 -23.17 -17.18 3.72
N GLU A 206 -23.52 -18.42 4.04
CA GLU A 206 -23.16 -19.59 3.22
C GLU A 206 -23.66 -19.53 1.76
N ALA A 207 -24.71 -18.74 1.48
CA ALA A 207 -25.22 -18.51 0.13
C ALA A 207 -24.53 -17.35 -0.61
N GLY A 208 -23.53 -16.70 0.00
CA GLY A 208 -22.82 -15.55 -0.56
C GLY A 208 -23.62 -14.23 -0.52
N GLU A 209 -24.66 -14.15 0.31
CA GLU A 209 -25.46 -12.94 0.52
C GLU A 209 -24.88 -12.10 1.65
N VAL A 210 -24.92 -10.78 1.50
CA VAL A 210 -24.42 -9.83 2.50
C VAL A 210 -25.33 -9.83 3.73
N ARG A 211 -24.77 -10.20 4.88
CA ARG A 211 -25.42 -10.06 6.20
C ARG A 211 -25.09 -8.73 6.86
N LYS A 212 -23.84 -8.29 6.70
CA LYS A 212 -23.32 -7.08 7.32
C LYS A 212 -22.21 -6.49 6.47
N ALA A 213 -22.14 -5.17 6.42
CA ALA A 213 -21.05 -4.45 5.80
C ALA A 213 -20.63 -3.29 6.70
N THR A 214 -19.32 -3.09 6.85
CA THR A 214 -18.74 -2.04 7.68
C THR A 214 -17.52 -1.44 7.00
N PHE A 215 -17.17 -0.20 7.34
CA PHE A 215 -15.96 0.47 6.91
C PHE A 215 -15.26 1.14 8.09
N GLN A 216 -14.02 1.57 7.88
CA GLN A 216 -13.24 2.32 8.85
C GLN A 216 -13.49 3.81 8.65
N GLY A 217 -14.39 4.35 9.45
CA GLY A 217 -14.77 5.76 9.46
C GLY A 217 -13.73 6.66 10.13
N PRO A 218 -13.98 7.98 10.09
CA PRO A 218 -13.15 8.96 10.79
C PRO A 218 -12.86 8.58 12.24
N HIS A 219 -11.65 8.91 12.71
CA HIS A 219 -11.12 8.50 14.02
C HIS A 219 -10.98 6.97 14.22
N HIS A 220 -10.82 6.21 13.12
CA HIS A 220 -10.70 4.75 13.13
C HIS A 220 -11.93 4.04 13.70
N MET A 221 -13.11 4.66 13.58
CA MET A 221 -14.35 4.07 14.07
C MET A 221 -14.86 3.01 13.09
N ARG A 222 -15.20 1.83 13.59
CA ARG A 222 -15.92 0.84 12.77
C ARG A 222 -17.37 1.30 12.59
N THR A 223 -17.75 1.59 11.35
CA THR A 223 -19.05 2.18 11.00
C THR A 223 -19.81 1.25 10.06
N GLU A 224 -21.13 1.13 10.23
CA GLU A 224 -21.98 0.37 9.31
C GLU A 224 -22.10 1.05 7.95
N PHE A 225 -22.02 0.25 6.89
CA PHE A 225 -22.15 0.74 5.53
C PHE A 225 -23.64 0.96 5.17
N ALA A 226 -23.99 2.19 4.81
CA ALA A 226 -25.32 2.58 4.33
C ALA A 226 -25.25 3.33 2.98
N GLY A 227 -24.10 3.25 2.30
CA GLY A 227 -23.84 3.94 1.04
C GLY A 227 -24.54 3.31 -0.17
N GLY A 228 -24.45 4.01 -1.30
CA GLY A 228 -24.92 3.51 -2.60
C GLY A 228 -23.95 2.53 -3.25
N THR A 229 -24.30 2.08 -4.46
CA THR A 229 -23.42 1.27 -5.30
C THR A 229 -23.16 1.94 -6.65
N ALA A 230 -22.04 1.61 -7.29
CA ALA A 230 -21.66 2.09 -8.61
C ALA A 230 -20.93 1.01 -9.42
N LEU A 231 -20.67 1.29 -10.71
CA LEU A 231 -19.83 0.47 -11.60
C LEU A 231 -20.17 -1.03 -11.61
N GLY A 232 -21.46 -1.37 -11.65
CA GLY A 232 -21.90 -2.78 -11.67
C GLY A 232 -22.14 -3.38 -10.29
N GLY A 233 -22.48 -2.55 -9.29
CA GLY A 233 -22.96 -2.98 -7.98
C GLY A 233 -21.92 -2.95 -6.85
N HIS A 234 -20.78 -2.31 -7.08
CA HIS A 234 -19.72 -2.17 -6.09
C HIS A 234 -20.08 -1.11 -5.03
N PRO A 235 -19.80 -1.36 -3.73
CA PRO A 235 -20.06 -0.39 -2.67
C PRO A 235 -19.23 0.89 -2.87
N VAL A 236 -19.83 2.04 -2.60
CA VAL A 236 -19.20 3.34 -2.82
C VAL A 236 -18.68 3.93 -1.51
N LEU A 237 -17.38 4.22 -1.47
CA LEU A 237 -16.70 4.90 -0.38
C LEU A 237 -15.85 6.05 -0.94
N GLN A 238 -15.47 6.98 -0.08
CA GLN A 238 -14.55 8.07 -0.37
C GLN A 238 -13.44 8.09 0.67
N ALA A 239 -12.18 8.28 0.27
CA ALA A 239 -11.12 8.66 1.19
C ALA A 239 -11.45 10.04 1.79
N ALA A 240 -11.71 10.08 3.10
CA ALA A 240 -12.40 11.20 3.75
C ALA A 240 -11.53 11.94 4.77
N THR A 241 -10.38 11.39 5.15
CA THR A 241 -9.46 12.00 6.12
C THR A 241 -8.02 12.00 5.60
N THR A 242 -7.18 12.82 6.20
CA THR A 242 -5.73 12.94 5.92
C THR A 242 -4.88 11.77 6.42
N ASN A 243 -5.54 10.73 6.94
CA ASN A 243 -4.94 9.54 7.51
C ASN A 243 -5.68 8.28 7.07
N GLY A 244 -6.09 8.24 5.79
CA GLY A 244 -6.57 7.04 5.09
C GLY A 244 -7.98 6.52 5.44
N MET A 245 -8.72 7.16 6.36
CA MET A 245 -10.07 6.72 6.73
C MET A 245 -11.09 7.10 5.65
N VAL A 246 -12.20 6.35 5.60
CA VAL A 246 -13.20 6.49 4.53
C VAL A 246 -14.58 6.88 5.05
N ASP A 247 -15.43 7.42 4.17
CA ASP A 247 -16.84 7.68 4.42
C ASP A 247 -17.67 7.16 3.23
N HIS A 248 -18.93 6.81 3.44
CA HIS A 248 -19.85 6.43 2.36
C HIS A 248 -20.56 7.63 1.72
N THR A 249 -20.34 8.83 2.24
CA THR A 249 -20.82 10.11 1.71
C THR A 249 -19.80 10.64 0.73
N VAL A 250 -20.18 10.75 -0.53
CA VAL A 250 -19.30 11.22 -1.59
C VAL A 250 -19.48 12.72 -1.83
N THR A 251 -18.36 13.44 -1.80
CA THR A 251 -18.24 14.85 -2.19
C THR A 251 -17.22 15.08 -3.31
N SER A 252 -16.41 14.07 -3.62
CA SER A 252 -15.36 14.11 -4.63
C SER A 252 -15.90 13.85 -6.04
N ALA A 253 -15.26 14.46 -7.04
CA ALA A 253 -15.66 14.35 -8.45
C ALA A 253 -14.90 13.27 -9.23
N TYR A 254 -13.99 12.54 -8.57
CA TYR A 254 -13.15 11.52 -9.21
C TYR A 254 -13.09 10.24 -8.37
N ARG A 255 -12.97 9.09 -9.04
CA ARG A 255 -13.06 7.76 -8.41
C ARG A 255 -12.15 6.73 -9.05
N PHE A 256 -11.94 5.66 -8.30
CA PHE A 256 -11.10 4.53 -8.64
C PHE A 256 -11.84 3.24 -8.31
N LEU A 257 -11.65 2.21 -9.12
CA LEU A 257 -12.03 0.85 -8.78
C LEU A 257 -10.84 -0.07 -9.03
N PHE A 258 -10.19 -0.47 -7.95
CA PHE A 258 -9.01 -1.33 -7.99
C PHE A 258 -9.40 -2.80 -7.96
N PRO A 259 -8.70 -3.67 -8.72
CA PRO A 259 -8.79 -5.10 -8.47
C PRO A 259 -8.11 -5.43 -7.14
N PRO A 260 -8.66 -6.36 -6.35
CA PRO A 260 -7.95 -6.92 -5.20
C PRO A 260 -6.81 -7.81 -5.70
N VAL A 261 -5.60 -7.26 -5.78
CA VAL A 261 -4.44 -7.86 -6.46
C VAL A 261 -3.65 -8.86 -5.60
N TYR A 262 -3.88 -8.87 -4.29
CA TYR A 262 -3.12 -9.70 -3.35
C TYR A 262 -4.03 -10.23 -2.22
N ALA A 263 -3.92 -11.53 -1.93
CA ALA A 263 -4.58 -12.17 -0.80
C ALA A 263 -3.60 -12.23 0.37
N TRP A 264 -3.79 -11.35 1.36
CA TRP A 264 -2.94 -11.21 2.52
C TRP A 264 -3.23 -12.30 3.57
N ASP A 265 -2.18 -12.99 4.02
CA ASP A 265 -2.26 -13.97 5.11
C ASP A 265 -1.79 -13.34 6.44
N GLN A 266 -2.73 -12.77 7.20
CA GLN A 266 -2.44 -12.07 8.46
C GLN A 266 -1.66 -12.91 9.49
N MET A 267 -1.71 -14.25 9.39
CA MET A 267 -1.05 -15.16 10.31
C MET A 267 0.42 -15.41 9.94
N LYS A 268 0.80 -15.15 8.69
CA LYS A 268 2.12 -15.51 8.16
C LYS A 268 2.97 -14.33 7.75
N GLU A 269 2.36 -13.17 7.47
CA GLU A 269 3.10 -12.04 6.93
C GLU A 269 2.53 -10.69 7.40
N PRO A 270 3.40 -9.67 7.54
CA PRO A 270 2.95 -8.32 7.86
C PRO A 270 2.21 -7.70 6.67
N ARG A 271 1.43 -6.64 6.89
CA ARG A 271 0.73 -5.93 5.80
C ARG A 271 1.69 -5.41 4.73
N GLU A 272 2.90 -5.02 5.13
CA GLU A 272 3.94 -4.50 4.25
C GLU A 272 4.50 -5.57 3.30
N ARG A 273 4.14 -6.84 3.46
CA ARG A 273 4.48 -7.89 2.48
C ARG A 273 3.92 -7.61 1.09
N VAL A 274 2.85 -6.83 1.00
CA VAL A 274 2.30 -6.33 -0.26
C VAL A 274 3.29 -5.42 -0.98
N MET A 275 4.10 -4.64 -0.26
CA MET A 275 5.12 -3.78 -0.88
C MET A 275 6.22 -4.60 -1.55
N ASP A 276 6.57 -5.76 -0.98
CA ASP A 276 7.51 -6.69 -1.62
C ASP A 276 6.93 -7.32 -2.90
N ALA A 277 5.62 -7.56 -2.94
CA ALA A 277 4.94 -8.08 -4.12
C ALA A 277 4.79 -7.01 -5.22
N PHE A 278 4.78 -5.72 -4.82
CA PHE A 278 4.67 -4.57 -5.69
C PHE A 278 5.76 -3.52 -5.37
N PRO A 279 7.03 -3.78 -5.75
CA PRO A 279 8.18 -2.99 -5.26
C PRO A 279 8.16 -1.49 -5.61
N PHE A 280 7.42 -1.09 -6.66
CA PHE A 280 7.25 0.32 -7.01
C PHE A 280 6.67 1.15 -5.86
N THR A 281 5.98 0.51 -4.89
CA THR A 281 5.43 1.17 -3.70
C THR A 281 6.51 1.75 -2.79
N TYR A 282 7.68 1.11 -2.68
CA TYR A 282 8.85 1.67 -1.98
C TYR A 282 9.37 2.94 -2.68
N GLN A 283 9.33 2.94 -4.01
CA GLN A 283 9.87 4.02 -4.84
C GLN A 283 8.97 5.24 -4.78
N VAL A 284 7.66 5.08 -5.00
CA VAL A 284 6.69 6.18 -4.99
C VAL A 284 6.64 6.86 -3.63
N THR A 285 6.61 6.09 -2.54
CA THR A 285 6.61 6.69 -1.19
C THR A 285 7.92 7.40 -0.90
N ALA A 286 9.05 6.87 -1.40
CA ALA A 286 10.33 7.55 -1.20
C ALA A 286 10.45 8.86 -1.95
N TRP A 287 10.03 8.89 -3.22
CA TRP A 287 9.94 10.10 -4.02
C TRP A 287 9.02 11.14 -3.41
N GLU A 288 7.93 10.71 -2.79
CA GLU A 288 7.02 11.58 -2.06
C GLU A 288 7.71 12.23 -0.86
N MET A 289 8.46 11.43 -0.08
CA MET A 289 9.19 11.93 1.08
C MET A 289 10.31 12.89 0.68
N GLU A 290 11.03 12.63 -0.41
CA GLU A 290 12.02 13.55 -0.97
C GLU A 290 11.41 14.92 -1.30
N ARG A 291 10.19 14.92 -1.84
CA ARG A 291 9.49 16.15 -2.24
C ARG A 291 8.88 16.90 -1.05
N GLN A 292 8.26 16.20 -0.10
CA GLN A 292 7.47 16.80 0.98
C GLN A 292 8.31 17.13 2.23
N TYR A 293 9.41 16.43 2.49
CA TYR A 293 10.14 16.54 3.74
C TYR A 293 11.63 16.83 3.54
N PRO A 294 12.20 17.79 4.28
CA PRO A 294 13.65 17.96 4.29
C PRO A 294 14.30 16.79 5.04
N ALA A 295 15.00 15.92 4.31
CA ALA A 295 15.78 14.85 4.91
C ALA A 295 16.87 15.41 5.84
N GLU A 296 17.01 14.82 7.03
CA GLU A 296 18.07 15.18 7.95
C GLU A 296 19.45 14.78 7.37
N LYS A 297 20.35 15.77 7.25
CA LYS A 297 21.71 15.62 6.74
C LYS A 297 22.69 16.48 7.57
N PRO A 298 23.85 15.94 8.03
CA PRO A 298 24.21 14.52 8.03
C PRO A 298 23.33 13.71 8.99
N THR A 299 23.33 12.38 8.87
CA THR A 299 22.63 11.52 9.82
C THR A 299 23.21 11.67 11.23
N ILE A 300 22.40 12.13 12.17
CA ILE A 300 22.78 12.19 13.59
C ILE A 300 22.43 10.84 14.23
N LEU A 301 23.33 10.30 15.06
CA LEU A 301 23.10 9.02 15.72
C LEU A 301 21.85 9.07 16.63
N ASN A 302 20.96 8.09 16.49
CA ASN A 302 19.76 7.90 17.31
C ASN A 302 18.81 9.12 17.37
N THR A 303 18.86 10.00 16.37
CA THR A 303 17.80 10.97 16.12
C THR A 303 16.61 10.27 15.46
N TYR A 304 15.40 10.62 15.91
CA TYR A 304 14.20 10.10 15.27
C TYR A 304 13.78 10.93 14.06
N ARG A 305 14.52 11.96 13.63
CA ARG A 305 14.17 12.74 12.43
C ARG A 305 14.18 11.86 11.18
N LEU A 306 13.34 12.21 10.19
CA LEU A 306 13.34 11.53 8.91
C LEU A 306 14.66 11.79 8.19
N GLY A 307 15.22 10.75 7.60
CA GLY A 307 16.43 10.80 6.77
C GLY A 307 16.11 10.26 5.39
N ASP A 308 17.12 10.20 4.53
CA ASP A 308 16.99 9.48 3.26
C ASP A 308 16.58 8.02 3.51
N LEU A 309 15.52 7.57 2.85
CA LEU A 309 14.92 6.25 3.06
C LEU A 309 15.82 5.08 2.66
N ARG A 310 16.90 5.34 1.90
CA ARG A 310 17.97 4.36 1.61
C ARG A 310 18.84 4.05 2.82
N ASN A 311 18.91 4.98 3.79
CA ASN A 311 19.74 4.84 4.99
C ASN A 311 19.02 4.09 6.13
N TYR A 312 18.00 3.30 5.79
CA TYR A 312 17.23 2.50 6.73
C TYR A 312 17.37 1.03 6.39
N LEU A 313 17.67 0.21 7.40
CA LEU A 313 17.47 -1.23 7.32
C LEU A 313 15.99 -1.51 7.61
N TYR A 314 15.23 -1.89 6.59
CA TYR A 314 13.84 -2.31 6.70
C TYR A 314 13.80 -3.71 7.28
N VAL A 315 12.96 -3.91 8.29
CA VAL A 315 12.87 -5.17 9.03
C VAL A 315 11.41 -5.63 9.04
N GLN A 316 11.18 -6.87 8.63
CA GLN A 316 9.93 -7.60 8.82
C GLN A 316 10.19 -8.76 9.78
N THR A 317 9.35 -8.90 10.81
CA THR A 317 9.50 -9.90 11.86
C THR A 317 8.16 -10.14 12.55
N ALA A 318 8.13 -10.99 13.58
CA ALA A 318 6.96 -11.21 14.41
C ALA A 318 7.27 -11.13 15.90
N LYS A 319 6.26 -10.74 16.66
CA LYS A 319 6.19 -10.94 18.12
C LYS A 319 5.05 -11.89 18.42
N ILE A 320 5.35 -13.04 19.02
CA ILE A 320 4.32 -13.97 19.49
C ILE A 320 4.04 -13.66 20.95
N THR A 321 2.79 -13.31 21.21
CA THR A 321 2.26 -12.84 22.48
C THR A 321 1.03 -13.66 22.85
N GLN A 322 0.82 -13.94 24.13
CA GLN A 322 -0.37 -14.61 24.65
C GLN A 322 -1.60 -13.69 24.63
N ASP A 323 -1.41 -12.41 24.96
CA ASP A 323 -2.46 -11.38 24.96
C ASP A 323 -2.10 -10.22 24.03
N PRO A 324 -2.61 -10.21 22.79
CA PRO A 324 -2.41 -9.10 21.86
C PRO A 324 -2.91 -7.74 22.39
N GLN A 325 -3.82 -7.71 23.37
CA GLN A 325 -4.32 -6.46 23.97
C GLN A 325 -3.31 -5.80 24.92
N GLN A 326 -2.31 -6.55 25.40
CA GLN A 326 -1.28 -6.02 26.30
C GLN A 326 -0.29 -5.07 25.58
N LYS A 327 -0.42 -4.89 24.25
CA LYS A 327 0.42 -3.97 23.44
C LYS A 327 1.92 -4.21 23.64
N THR A 328 2.29 -5.47 23.79
CA THR A 328 3.68 -5.90 23.95
C THR A 328 4.52 -5.42 22.77
N SER A 329 5.74 -4.94 23.04
CA SER A 329 6.64 -4.40 22.02
C SER A 329 8.04 -4.99 22.18
N ILE A 330 8.77 -5.02 21.07
CA ILE A 330 10.20 -5.29 21.04
C ILE A 330 10.90 -4.16 20.29
N ASP A 331 12.18 -3.99 20.55
CA ASP A 331 13.09 -3.16 19.76
C ASP A 331 13.93 -4.07 18.86
N VAL A 332 14.23 -3.61 17.65
CA VAL A 332 15.21 -4.28 16.78
C VAL A 332 16.48 -3.44 16.82
N GLN A 333 17.60 -4.08 17.17
CA GLN A 333 18.89 -3.41 17.27
C GLN A 333 19.90 -3.97 16.29
N VAL A 334 20.64 -3.08 15.64
CA VAL A 334 21.67 -3.40 14.65
C VAL A 334 23.03 -2.96 15.18
N LYS A 335 24.01 -3.85 15.16
CA LYS A 335 25.42 -3.54 15.43
C LYS A 335 26.20 -3.50 14.13
N LEU A 336 26.96 -2.42 13.92
CA LEU A 336 27.91 -2.31 12.81
C LEU A 336 29.31 -2.74 13.24
N LYS A 337 30.11 -3.31 12.34
CA LYS A 337 31.49 -3.81 12.60
C LYS A 337 32.39 -2.74 13.21
N ASP A 338 32.41 -1.56 12.58
CA ASP A 338 33.24 -0.42 12.98
C ASP A 338 32.41 0.68 13.65
N GLY A 339 31.23 0.34 14.18
CA GLY A 339 30.25 1.29 14.69
C GLY A 339 29.56 0.86 15.99
N GLY A 340 28.53 1.62 16.35
CA GLY A 340 27.73 1.41 17.55
C GLY A 340 26.51 0.51 17.34
N TRP A 341 25.65 0.50 18.36
CA TRP A 341 24.30 -0.06 18.27
C TRP A 341 23.30 1.01 17.83
N TYR A 342 22.43 0.63 16.90
CA TYR A 342 21.34 1.44 16.35
C TYR A 342 20.02 0.76 16.70
N SER A 343 18.99 1.54 17.03
CA SER A 343 17.71 1.05 17.57
C SER A 343 16.56 1.45 16.65
N SER A 344 15.62 0.52 16.41
CA SER A 344 14.42 0.82 15.64
C SER A 344 13.46 1.73 16.39
N SER A 345 13.48 1.69 17.72
CA SER A 345 12.61 2.47 18.60
C SER A 345 13.31 3.65 19.29
N PHE A 346 14.58 3.92 18.95
CA PHE A 346 15.42 4.93 19.61
C PHE A 346 15.50 4.74 21.13
N GLY A 347 15.58 3.48 21.59
CA GLY A 347 15.60 3.14 23.01
C GLY A 347 14.24 3.29 23.71
N ASP A 348 13.16 2.81 23.08
CA ASP A 348 11.77 2.98 23.54
C ASP A 348 11.32 4.44 23.67
N LEU A 349 11.73 5.30 22.72
CA LEU A 349 11.34 6.70 22.70
C LEU A 349 9.82 6.84 22.63
N ARG A 350 9.29 7.75 23.46
CA ARG A 350 7.88 8.12 23.50
C ARG A 350 7.72 9.62 23.20
N GLN A 351 6.89 9.93 22.21
CA GLN A 351 6.58 11.29 21.78
C GLN A 351 5.08 11.53 21.98
N GLY A 352 4.71 12.20 23.08
CA GLY A 352 3.31 12.33 23.47
C GLY A 352 2.66 10.96 23.66
N ASN A 353 1.57 10.70 22.94
CA ASN A 353 0.87 9.40 22.97
C ASN A 353 1.51 8.34 22.05
N PHE A 354 2.53 8.69 21.27
CA PHE A 354 3.18 7.77 20.35
C PHE A 354 4.36 7.08 21.00
N ARG A 355 4.41 5.76 20.86
CA ARG A 355 5.56 4.91 21.13
C ARG A 355 6.22 4.56 19.80
N CYS A 356 7.54 4.70 19.68
CA CYS A 356 8.27 4.38 18.45
C CYS A 356 8.26 2.88 18.14
N ALA A 357 8.31 2.04 19.17
CA ALA A 357 8.23 0.60 19.00
C ALA A 357 6.83 0.17 18.56
N TYR A 358 6.75 -0.84 17.69
CA TYR A 358 5.50 -1.43 17.26
C TYR A 358 4.72 -2.01 18.45
N ASP A 359 3.54 -1.46 18.71
CA ASP A 359 2.62 -1.83 19.79
C ASP A 359 1.24 -2.24 19.26
N GLY A 360 1.14 -2.46 17.94
CA GLY A 360 -0.08 -2.90 17.29
C GLY A 360 -0.47 -4.34 17.63
N PRO A 361 -1.72 -4.73 17.29
CA PRO A 361 -2.31 -6.01 17.69
C PRO A 361 -1.84 -7.20 16.85
N TYR A 362 -1.16 -6.96 15.72
CA TYR A 362 -0.73 -8.04 14.84
C TYR A 362 0.59 -8.64 15.33
N ALA A 363 0.70 -9.96 15.25
CA ALA A 363 1.93 -10.66 15.58
C ALA A 363 3.03 -10.31 14.57
N GLN A 364 2.70 -10.37 13.28
CA GLN A 364 3.58 -10.01 12.16
C GLN A 364 3.60 -8.49 11.98
N PHE A 365 4.78 -7.89 11.91
CA PHE A 365 4.93 -6.45 11.73
C PHE A 365 6.23 -6.07 11.02
N SER A 366 6.29 -4.80 10.65
CA SER A 366 7.46 -4.18 10.03
C SER A 366 7.96 -3.01 10.86
N THR A 367 9.25 -2.73 10.79
CA THR A 367 9.93 -1.61 11.46
C THR A 367 11.17 -1.25 10.64
N THR A 368 11.85 -0.17 10.97
CA THR A 368 13.15 0.15 10.36
C THR A 368 14.17 0.54 11.42
N VAL A 369 15.45 0.30 11.12
CA VAL A 369 16.58 0.82 11.89
C VAL A 369 17.32 1.83 11.03
N ARG A 370 17.36 3.08 11.47
CA ARG A 370 18.12 4.12 10.77
C ARG A 370 19.62 3.92 11.00
N LEU A 371 20.39 3.89 9.92
CA LEU A 371 21.83 3.65 9.91
C LEU A 371 22.58 4.85 9.30
N PRO A 372 23.90 4.96 9.52
CA PRO A 372 24.73 5.97 8.87
C PRO A 372 24.62 5.91 7.35
N GLU A 373 24.77 7.06 6.69
CA GLU A 373 24.78 7.14 5.24
C GLU A 373 25.91 6.27 4.66
N GLY A 374 25.59 5.51 3.61
CA GLY A 374 26.53 4.58 2.97
C GLY A 374 26.69 3.23 3.67
N THR A 375 25.96 2.97 4.76
CA THR A 375 25.94 1.64 5.38
C THR A 375 25.33 0.62 4.43
N ASP A 376 26.02 -0.50 4.21
CA ASP A 376 25.51 -1.61 3.40
C ASP A 376 25.38 -2.90 4.21
N TYR A 377 25.07 -4.01 3.53
CA TYR A 377 24.99 -5.29 4.21
C TYR A 377 26.31 -5.69 4.84
N GLU A 378 27.46 -5.45 4.21
CA GLU A 378 28.79 -5.84 4.69
C GLU A 378 29.17 -5.19 6.02
N ASP A 379 28.64 -4.02 6.32
CA ASP A 379 28.90 -3.31 7.57
C ASP A 379 28.19 -3.93 8.78
N ILE A 380 27.12 -4.70 8.57
CA ILE A 380 26.32 -5.28 9.65
C ILE A 380 27.08 -6.45 10.30
N GLU A 381 27.33 -6.36 11.61
CA GLU A 381 27.87 -7.45 12.42
C GLU A 381 26.75 -8.34 12.97
N GLU A 382 25.71 -7.72 13.54
CA GLU A 382 24.68 -8.41 14.32
C GLU A 382 23.33 -7.69 14.28
N ILE A 383 22.24 -8.47 14.27
CA ILE A 383 20.87 -7.97 14.42
C ILE A 383 20.20 -8.72 15.58
N CYS A 384 19.65 -7.96 16.52
CA CYS A 384 19.07 -8.47 17.76
C CYS A 384 17.62 -8.05 17.95
N ALA A 385 16.84 -8.92 18.57
CA ALA A 385 15.58 -8.53 19.22
C ALA A 385 15.90 -8.09 20.65
N VAL A 386 15.23 -7.04 21.12
CA VAL A 386 15.34 -6.54 22.48
C VAL A 386 13.96 -6.40 23.13
N TRP A 387 13.79 -7.02 24.30
CA TRP A 387 12.59 -6.91 25.12
C TRP A 387 12.43 -5.46 25.62
N LEU A 388 11.20 -4.94 25.52
CA LEU A 388 10.84 -3.63 26.05
C LEU A 388 9.81 -3.76 27.18
N PRO A 389 9.86 -2.88 28.20
CA PRO A 389 8.87 -2.88 29.26
C PRO A 389 7.47 -2.47 28.76
N GLY A 390 6.43 -2.81 29.53
CA GLY A 390 5.05 -2.41 29.27
C GLY A 390 4.17 -3.44 28.58
N GLY A 391 4.66 -4.68 28.41
CA GLY A 391 3.91 -5.82 27.87
C GLY A 391 4.23 -7.11 28.61
N GLU A 392 4.13 -8.24 27.91
CA GLU A 392 4.47 -9.57 28.42
C GLU A 392 5.95 -9.67 28.86
N GLU A 393 6.22 -10.46 29.89
CA GLU A 393 7.59 -10.63 30.43
C GLU A 393 8.50 -11.51 29.55
N SER A 394 7.93 -12.20 28.58
CA SER A 394 8.60 -13.11 27.65
C SER A 394 7.95 -13.01 26.28
N VAL A 395 8.75 -12.76 25.24
CA VAL A 395 8.27 -12.61 23.86
C VAL A 395 9.08 -13.50 22.93
N THR A 396 8.39 -14.32 22.13
CA THR A 396 9.05 -15.12 21.10
C THR A 396 9.10 -14.34 19.79
N VAL A 397 10.28 -14.26 19.20
CA VAL A 397 10.55 -13.64 17.90
C VAL A 397 11.03 -14.72 16.95
N PRO A 398 10.17 -15.23 16.05
CA PRO A 398 10.43 -16.48 15.33
C PRO A 398 11.35 -16.31 14.12
N GLU A 399 11.36 -15.12 13.52
CA GLU A 399 11.98 -14.90 12.21
C GLU A 399 12.42 -13.46 12.00
N LEU A 400 13.29 -13.26 11.02
CA LEU A 400 13.79 -11.97 10.59
C LEU A 400 13.91 -11.97 9.07
N LYS A 401 13.41 -10.90 8.47
CA LYS A 401 13.77 -10.47 7.12
C LYS A 401 14.24 -9.03 7.19
N ALA A 402 15.43 -8.73 6.70
CA ALA A 402 16.00 -7.39 6.70
C ALA A 402 16.52 -6.98 5.33
N LEU A 403 16.21 -5.78 4.84
CA LEU A 403 16.66 -5.28 3.55
C LEU A 403 17.02 -3.80 3.54
N PHE A 404 17.86 -3.41 2.58
CA PHE A 404 18.08 -2.03 2.17
C PHE A 404 17.33 -1.72 0.87
N LEU A 405 17.24 -0.43 0.55
CA LEU A 405 16.84 0.04 -0.78
C LEU A 405 18.08 0.43 -1.58
N ASP A 406 18.02 0.29 -2.91
CA ASP A 406 19.06 0.73 -3.83
C ASP A 406 19.00 2.24 -4.13
N GLU A 407 19.84 2.72 -5.04
CA GLU A 407 19.89 4.12 -5.45
C GLU A 407 18.57 4.64 -6.03
N ASP A 408 17.77 3.75 -6.62
CA ASP A 408 16.46 3.99 -7.23
C ASP A 408 15.28 3.71 -6.29
N TYR A 409 15.57 3.50 -5.00
CA TYR A 409 14.60 3.13 -3.95
C TYR A 409 13.92 1.76 -4.14
N ALA A 410 14.48 0.88 -4.99
CA ALA A 410 14.00 -0.49 -5.12
C ALA A 410 14.58 -1.39 -4.01
N PRO A 411 13.82 -2.36 -3.47
CA PRO A 411 14.29 -3.23 -2.41
C PRO A 411 15.39 -4.19 -2.90
N LEU A 412 16.51 -4.22 -2.19
CA LEU A 412 17.59 -5.16 -2.40
C LEU A 412 17.23 -6.57 -1.86
N PRO A 413 17.89 -7.64 -2.36
CA PRO A 413 17.72 -8.98 -1.80
C PRO A 413 17.93 -8.99 -0.28
N PRO A 414 17.00 -9.57 0.52
CA PRO A 414 17.04 -9.46 1.97
C PRO A 414 17.98 -10.48 2.63
N ILE A 415 18.49 -10.11 3.81
CA ILE A 415 18.94 -11.07 4.83
C ILE A 415 17.69 -11.78 5.38
N ARG A 416 17.78 -13.10 5.55
CA ARG A 416 16.72 -13.91 6.19
C ARG A 416 17.31 -14.79 7.28
N ALA A 417 16.62 -14.86 8.41
CA ALA A 417 16.91 -15.80 9.49
C ALA A 417 15.60 -16.37 10.04
N ALA A 418 15.49 -17.70 10.15
CA ALA A 418 14.34 -18.39 10.71
C ALA A 418 14.62 -18.93 12.12
N ARG A 419 15.54 -18.30 12.84
CA ARG A 419 15.92 -18.69 14.19
C ARG A 419 14.99 -18.02 15.19
N ALA A 420 14.14 -18.81 15.82
CA ALA A 420 13.34 -18.35 16.93
C ALA A 420 14.23 -17.97 18.13
N VAL A 421 14.01 -16.78 18.67
CA VAL A 421 14.63 -16.30 19.90
C VAL A 421 13.56 -15.88 20.90
N VAL A 422 13.90 -15.93 22.19
CA VAL A 422 13.00 -15.52 23.27
C VAL A 422 13.66 -14.41 24.06
N VAL A 423 13.08 -13.21 24.03
CA VAL A 423 13.55 -12.07 24.81
C VAL A 423 12.70 -11.93 26.06
N THR A 424 13.35 -11.70 27.21
CA THR A 424 12.67 -11.58 28.51
C THR A 424 13.21 -10.40 29.30
N LYS A 425 12.57 -10.05 30.40
CA LYS A 425 13.14 -9.05 31.33
C LYS A 425 14.54 -9.43 31.86
N ALA A 426 14.79 -10.72 32.09
CA ALA A 426 16.07 -11.22 32.61
C ALA A 426 17.14 -11.35 31.52
N GLU A 427 16.72 -11.71 30.31
CA GLU A 427 17.55 -11.81 29.11
C GLU A 427 16.98 -10.91 28.01
N PRO A 428 17.19 -9.59 28.13
CA PRO A 428 16.46 -8.62 27.31
C PRO A 428 16.96 -8.54 25.88
N ARG A 429 18.09 -9.13 25.51
CA ARG A 429 18.63 -9.06 24.14
C ARG A 429 18.98 -10.46 23.66
N GLN A 430 18.49 -10.83 22.48
CA GLN A 430 18.85 -12.07 21.80
C GLN A 430 19.21 -11.82 20.34
N THR A 431 20.24 -12.51 19.87
CA THR A 431 20.75 -12.43 18.49
C THR A 431 19.82 -13.18 17.54
N MET A 432 19.17 -12.44 16.62
CA MET A 432 18.38 -13.05 15.54
C MET A 432 19.27 -13.46 14.36
N TRP A 433 20.28 -12.63 14.06
CA TRP A 433 21.21 -12.86 12.96
C TRP A 433 22.61 -12.33 13.32
N ARG A 434 23.65 -13.05 12.89
CA ARG A 434 25.05 -12.61 13.00
C ARG A 434 25.79 -12.98 11.73
N ARG A 435 26.62 -12.06 11.24
CA ARG A 435 27.47 -12.31 10.06
C ARG A 435 28.29 -13.60 10.23
N GLY A 436 28.34 -14.41 9.19
CA GLY A 436 29.10 -15.67 9.17
C GLY A 436 28.44 -16.83 9.92
N THR A 437 27.22 -16.65 10.43
CA THR A 437 26.39 -17.75 10.95
C THR A 437 25.40 -18.17 9.85
N PRO A 438 25.15 -19.48 9.63
CA PRO A 438 24.19 -19.96 8.64
C PRO A 438 22.77 -19.45 8.82
#